data_AF-A0A961I0Q4-F1
#
_entry.id   AF-A0A961I0Q4-F1
#
_cell.length_a   1.000
_cell.length_b   1.000
_cell.length_c   1.000
_cell.angle_alpha   90.00
_cell.angle_beta   90.00
_cell.angle_gamma   90.00
#
_symmetry.space_group_name_H-M   'P 1'
#
loop_
_entity.id
_entity.type
_entity.pdbx_description
1 polymer ?
#
loop_
_entity_poly.entity_id
_entity_poly.type
_entity_poly.pdbx_seq_one_letter_code
_entity_poly.pdbx_strand_id
1 'polypeptide(L)'
;MLDQTAATRPAHAPADHPPLPGEKVGILLANLGTPDATDYWSMRRYLNEFLSDKRVIDYPAWKWQPLLQLVILSKRPFTSGAAYRSIWNNEAGESPLMTITKAQTARMAEALQDRYGDRVQVDFCMRYGNPSTASRLRAMVEAGCRRILFFPLYPHYAGATSAT
;
A
#
# COMPACT_ATOMS: atom_id res chain seq x y z
N MET A 1 -12.20 -8.62 21.62
CA MET A 1 -11.54 -7.38 21.14
C MET A 1 -12.03 -6.97 19.73
N LEU A 2 -13.31 -7.22 19.39
CA LEU A 2 -14.00 -6.67 18.22
C LEU A 2 -15.43 -6.25 18.63
N ASP A 3 -15.56 -5.72 19.84
CA ASP A 3 -16.81 -5.75 20.61
C ASP A 3 -17.73 -4.54 20.41
N GLN A 4 -17.43 -3.62 19.49
CA GLN A 4 -18.23 -2.38 19.34
C GLN A 4 -18.56 -2.06 17.88
N THR A 5 -19.68 -2.60 17.40
CA THR A 5 -20.29 -2.27 16.09
C THR A 5 -21.41 -1.24 16.17
N ALA A 6 -22.03 -1.09 17.34
CA ALA A 6 -23.13 -0.15 17.52
C ALA A 6 -22.60 1.26 17.74
N ALA A 7 -23.30 2.25 17.18
CA ALA A 7 -22.96 3.63 17.42
C ALA A 7 -23.21 3.95 18.91
N THR A 8 -22.13 4.19 19.67
CA THR A 8 -22.21 4.28 21.13
C THR A 8 -21.80 5.69 21.57
N ARG A 9 -22.56 6.28 22.49
CA ARG A 9 -22.14 7.51 23.16
C ARG A 9 -21.09 7.15 24.22
N PRO A 10 -19.96 7.87 24.32
CA PRO A 10 -19.00 7.62 25.39
C PRO A 10 -19.67 7.73 26.76
N ALA A 11 -19.30 6.85 27.70
CA ALA A 11 -19.95 6.75 29.02
C ALA A 11 -19.93 8.07 29.83
N HIS A 12 -18.96 8.94 29.56
CA HIS A 12 -18.79 10.24 30.23
C HIS A 12 -19.09 11.44 29.33
N ALA A 13 -19.72 11.24 28.17
CA ALA A 13 -20.06 12.34 27.26
C ALA A 13 -21.38 13.04 27.68
N PRO A 14 -21.51 14.35 27.42
CA PRO A 14 -22.76 15.09 27.63
C PRO A 14 -23.97 14.48 26.89
N ALA A 15 -25.18 14.76 27.38
CA ALA A 15 -26.43 14.19 26.85
C ALA A 15 -26.75 14.62 25.41
N ASP A 16 -26.10 15.67 24.92
CA ASP A 16 -26.18 16.22 23.56
C ASP A 16 -25.04 15.72 22.64
N HIS A 17 -24.09 14.93 23.15
CA HIS A 17 -22.98 14.44 22.34
C HIS A 17 -23.48 13.45 21.26
N PRO A 18 -23.08 13.61 19.99
CA PRO A 18 -23.49 12.72 18.92
C PRO A 18 -22.94 11.28 19.16
N PRO A 19 -23.68 10.22 18.78
CA PRO A 19 -23.17 8.86 18.89
C PRO A 19 -21.97 8.66 17.97
N LEU A 20 -20.91 8.01 18.47
CA LEU A 20 -19.76 7.67 17.63
C LEU A 20 -20.12 6.45 16.79
N PRO A 21 -19.87 6.43 15.47
CA PRO A 21 -20.11 5.26 14.64
C PRO A 21 -19.29 4.05 15.11
N GLY A 22 -19.82 2.84 14.90
CA GLY A 22 -19.14 1.59 15.29
C GLY A 22 -17.72 1.50 14.72
N GLU A 23 -16.77 1.05 15.55
CA GLU A 23 -15.36 1.00 15.17
C GLU A 23 -15.09 -0.18 14.23
N LYS A 24 -14.44 0.09 13.09
CA LYS A 24 -13.91 -0.96 12.22
C LYS A 24 -12.41 -1.15 12.43
N VAL A 25 -11.95 -2.36 12.16
CA VAL A 25 -10.53 -2.69 12.04
C VAL A 25 -10.16 -2.74 10.56
N GLY A 26 -9.24 -1.88 10.14
CA GLY A 26 -8.60 -1.95 8.84
C GLY A 26 -7.41 -2.91 8.87
N ILE A 27 -7.29 -3.80 7.89
CA ILE A 27 -6.08 -4.58 7.63
C ILE A 27 -5.52 -4.10 6.30
N LEU A 28 -4.36 -3.47 6.35
CA LEU A 28 -3.68 -2.93 5.19
C LEU A 28 -2.50 -3.82 4.82
N LEU A 29 -2.67 -4.61 3.77
CA LEU A 29 -1.59 -5.44 3.20
C LEU A 29 -0.58 -4.54 2.50
N ALA A 30 0.68 -4.59 2.91
CA ALA A 30 1.73 -3.72 2.38
C ALA A 30 2.79 -4.52 1.60
N ASN A 31 3.10 -4.05 0.40
CA ASN A 31 4.15 -4.61 -0.45
C ASN A 31 5.01 -3.50 -1.07
N LEU A 32 6.14 -3.85 -1.70
CA LEU A 32 7.06 -2.89 -2.34
C LEU A 32 6.32 -2.00 -3.33
N GLY A 33 5.50 -2.64 -4.16
CA GLY A 33 4.89 -2.00 -5.31
C GLY A 33 5.54 -2.33 -6.63
N THR A 34 4.96 -1.73 -7.66
CA THR A 34 5.20 -2.03 -9.06
C THR A 34 4.85 -0.79 -9.88
N PRO A 35 5.48 -0.56 -11.04
CA PRO A 35 5.04 0.48 -11.97
C PRO A 35 3.62 0.23 -12.47
N ASP A 36 2.89 1.32 -12.75
CA ASP A 36 1.52 1.29 -13.30
C ASP A 36 1.47 0.69 -14.72
N ALA A 37 2.55 0.85 -15.48
CA ALA A 37 2.71 0.34 -16.83
C ALA A 37 4.19 0.19 -17.19
N THR A 38 4.47 -0.37 -18.37
CA THR A 38 5.84 -0.67 -18.81
C THR A 38 6.50 0.44 -19.64
N ASP A 39 5.80 1.55 -19.86
CA ASP A 39 6.30 2.70 -20.59
C ASP A 39 7.32 3.50 -19.76
N TYR A 40 8.05 4.39 -20.43
CA TYR A 40 9.12 5.17 -19.81
C TYR A 40 8.66 5.97 -18.59
N TRP A 41 7.49 6.61 -18.63
CA TRP A 41 7.05 7.51 -17.57
C TRP A 41 6.56 6.77 -16.34
N SER A 42 5.80 5.70 -16.53
CA SER A 42 5.35 4.81 -15.45
C SER A 42 6.55 4.17 -14.75
N MET A 43 7.51 3.66 -15.53
CA MET A 43 8.76 3.11 -15.00
C MET A 43 9.60 4.17 -14.30
N ARG A 44 9.75 5.36 -14.89
CA ARG A 44 10.53 6.45 -14.29
C ARG A 44 9.94 6.89 -12.95
N ARG A 45 8.61 7.03 -12.85
CA ARG A 45 7.93 7.41 -11.60
C ARG A 45 8.20 6.39 -10.50
N TYR A 46 7.94 5.11 -10.78
CA TYR A 46 8.19 4.02 -9.84
C TYR A 46 9.65 3.97 -9.39
N LEU A 47 10.60 4.01 -10.33
CA LEU A 47 12.03 3.98 -10.02
C LEU A 47 12.48 5.22 -9.25
N ASN A 48 11.91 6.38 -9.53
CA ASN A 48 12.21 7.60 -8.83
C ASN A 48 11.81 7.51 -7.36
N GLU A 49 10.61 7.01 -7.07
CA GLU A 49 10.13 6.80 -5.70
C GLU A 49 11.00 5.78 -4.97
N PHE A 50 11.22 4.61 -5.57
CA PHE A 50 12.00 3.53 -4.95
C PHE A 50 13.45 3.94 -4.66
N LEU A 51 14.14 4.50 -5.65
CA LEU A 51 15.57 4.84 -5.52
C LEU A 51 15.81 6.17 -4.80
N SER A 52 14.76 6.95 -4.50
CA SER A 52 14.88 8.14 -3.65
C SER A 52 14.73 7.84 -2.17
N ASP A 53 14.27 6.64 -1.80
CA ASP A 53 14.05 6.28 -0.41
C ASP A 53 15.39 6.10 0.34
N LYS A 54 15.55 6.86 1.43
CA LYS A 54 16.74 6.84 2.28
C LYS A 54 16.89 5.54 3.08
N ARG A 55 15.85 4.73 3.18
CA ARG A 55 15.93 3.37 3.75
C ARG A 55 16.42 2.33 2.74
N VAL A 56 16.46 2.67 1.46
CA VAL A 56 16.95 1.83 0.37
C VAL A 56 18.35 2.27 -0.05
N ILE A 57 18.58 3.58 -0.14
CA ILE A 57 19.86 4.17 -0.54
C ILE A 57 20.44 5.02 0.58
N ASP A 58 21.57 4.57 1.13
CA ASP A 58 22.26 5.22 2.27
C ASP A 58 23.25 6.34 1.86
N TYR A 59 23.25 6.77 0.61
CA TYR A 59 24.10 7.88 0.14
C TYR A 59 23.51 9.25 0.50
N PRO A 60 24.34 10.28 0.74
CA PRO A 60 23.86 11.65 0.92
C PRO A 60 23.02 12.11 -0.27
N ALA A 61 21.81 12.61 0.02
CA ALA A 61 20.83 12.95 -1.02
C ALA A 61 21.37 13.94 -2.06
N TRP A 62 22.22 14.89 -1.67
CA TRP A 62 22.79 15.88 -2.58
C TRP A 62 23.77 15.28 -3.61
N LYS A 63 24.39 14.13 -3.32
CA LYS A 63 25.20 13.37 -4.29
C LYS A 63 24.34 12.43 -5.11
N TRP A 64 23.42 11.73 -4.44
CA TRP A 64 22.64 10.68 -5.06
C TRP A 64 21.55 11.22 -5.99
N GLN A 65 20.83 12.27 -5.58
CA GLN A 65 19.71 12.80 -6.37
C GLN A 65 20.14 13.32 -7.74
N PRO A 66 21.24 14.10 -7.91
CA PRO A 66 21.70 14.47 -9.24
C PRO A 66 22.03 13.25 -10.12
N LEU A 67 22.70 12.24 -9.56
CA LEU A 67 23.02 11.01 -10.29
C LEU A 67 21.75 10.22 -10.68
N LEU A 68 20.82 10.11 -9.74
CA LEU A 68 19.53 9.44 -9.93
C LEU A 68 18.72 10.12 -11.03
N GLN A 69 18.51 11.44 -10.91
CA GLN A 69 17.64 12.19 -11.81
C GLN A 69 18.20 12.29 -13.23
N LEU A 70 19.51 12.49 -13.37
CA LEU A 70 20.14 12.78 -14.65
C LEU A 70 20.64 11.54 -15.40
N VAL A 71 21.26 10.59 -14.69
CA VAL A 71 21.90 9.42 -15.33
C VAL A 71 20.99 8.21 -15.24
N ILE A 72 20.63 7.81 -14.02
CA ILE A 72 19.95 6.53 -13.78
C ILE A 72 18.55 6.53 -14.39
N LEU A 73 17.73 7.53 -14.05
CA LEU A 73 16.35 7.58 -14.51
C LEU A 73 16.24 7.95 -16.00
N SER A 74 17.33 8.34 -16.66
CA SER A 74 17.35 8.58 -18.11
C SER A 74 17.59 7.32 -18.93
N LYS A 75 18.11 6.25 -18.32
CA LYS A 75 18.46 4.99 -19.02
C LYS A 75 17.74 3.77 -18.45
N ARG A 76 17.71 3.63 -17.12
CA ARG A 76 17.17 2.46 -16.43
C ARG A 76 15.69 2.16 -16.70
N PRO A 77 14.79 3.16 -16.89
CA PRO A 77 13.39 2.86 -17.21
C PRO A 77 13.21 2.04 -18.48
N PHE A 78 14.08 2.20 -19.49
CA PHE A 78 14.00 1.43 -20.74
C PHE A 78 14.28 -0.06 -20.50
N THR A 79 15.40 -0.36 -19.84
CA THR A 79 15.82 -1.73 -19.55
C THR A 79 14.86 -2.40 -18.57
N SER A 80 14.44 -1.70 -17.52
CA SER A 80 13.49 -2.23 -16.54
C SER A 80 12.10 -2.40 -17.14
N GLY A 81 11.64 -1.47 -17.98
CA GLY A 81 10.37 -1.60 -18.70
C GLY A 81 10.34 -2.80 -19.64
N ALA A 82 11.45 -3.11 -20.31
CA ALA A 82 11.56 -4.31 -21.15
C ALA A 82 11.45 -5.61 -20.32
N ALA A 83 12.08 -5.66 -19.15
CA ALA A 83 11.94 -6.78 -18.23
C ALA A 83 10.50 -6.95 -17.74
N TYR A 84 9.85 -5.85 -17.33
CA TYR A 84 8.42 -5.89 -16.94
C TYR A 84 7.52 -6.34 -18.09
N ARG A 85 7.76 -5.90 -19.33
CA ARG A 85 7.01 -6.37 -20.51
C ARG A 85 7.07 -7.88 -20.69
N SER A 86 8.22 -8.50 -20.42
CA SER A 86 8.40 -9.95 -20.62
C SER A 86 7.54 -10.80 -19.67
N ILE A 87 7.08 -10.24 -18.56
CA ILE A 87 6.26 -10.92 -17.54
C ILE A 87 4.92 -10.23 -17.31
N TRP A 88 4.51 -9.32 -18.19
CA TRP A 88 3.33 -8.51 -17.97
C TRP A 88 2.05 -9.34 -18.08
N ASN A 89 1.11 -9.15 -17.16
CA ASN A 89 -0.21 -9.75 -17.29
C ASN A 89 -1.03 -8.90 -18.27
N ASN A 90 -1.05 -9.30 -19.53
CA ASN A 90 -1.74 -8.56 -20.60
C ASN A 90 -3.27 -8.62 -20.49
N GLU A 91 -3.82 -9.66 -19.85
CA GLU A 91 -5.27 -9.79 -19.65
C GLU A 91 -5.78 -8.78 -18.62
N ALA A 92 -5.03 -8.62 -17.52
CA ALA A 92 -5.38 -7.68 -16.45
C ALA A 92 -4.75 -6.29 -16.62
N GLY A 93 -3.80 -6.12 -17.54
CA GLY A 93 -3.13 -4.85 -17.80
C GLY A 93 -2.19 -4.40 -16.68
N GLU A 94 -1.56 -5.33 -15.96
CA GLU A 94 -0.78 -5.03 -14.75
C GLU A 94 0.38 -6.01 -14.53
N SER A 95 1.23 -5.75 -13.53
CA SER A 95 2.31 -6.68 -13.19
C SER A 95 1.80 -7.91 -12.42
N PRO A 96 2.53 -9.05 -12.47
CA PRO A 96 2.19 -10.23 -11.69
C PRO A 96 2.08 -9.95 -10.18
N LEU A 97 2.93 -9.05 -9.66
CA LEU A 97 2.87 -8.65 -8.25
C LEU A 97 1.51 -8.02 -7.92
N MET A 98 1.01 -7.13 -8.78
CA MET A 98 -0.30 -6.51 -8.61
C MET A 98 -1.42 -7.56 -8.67
N THR A 99 -1.40 -8.43 -9.69
CA THR A 99 -2.41 -9.48 -9.87
C THR A 99 -2.49 -10.38 -8.64
N ILE A 100 -1.35 -10.87 -8.16
CA ILE A 100 -1.28 -11.75 -6.99
C ILE A 100 -1.74 -11.00 -5.73
N THR A 101 -1.29 -9.75 -5.53
CA THR A 101 -1.67 -8.96 -4.36
C THR A 101 -3.18 -8.70 -4.34
N LYS A 102 -3.80 -8.34 -5.48
CA LYS A 102 -5.25 -8.17 -5.60
C LYS A 102 -6.00 -9.46 -5.27
N ALA A 103 -5.56 -10.59 -5.83
CA ALA A 103 -6.19 -11.89 -5.58
C ALA A 103 -6.08 -12.30 -4.10
N GLN A 104 -4.89 -12.14 -3.48
CA GLN A 104 -4.68 -12.41 -2.06
C GLN A 104 -5.56 -11.52 -1.18
N THR A 105 -5.62 -10.22 -1.49
CA THR A 105 -6.45 -9.25 -0.76
C THR A 105 -7.92 -9.64 -0.83
N ALA A 106 -8.44 -9.95 -2.02
CA ALA A 106 -9.83 -10.33 -2.22
C ALA A 106 -10.18 -11.61 -1.43
N ARG A 107 -9.32 -12.63 -1.48
CA ARG A 107 -9.53 -13.88 -0.73
C ARG A 107 -9.47 -13.68 0.78
N MET A 108 -8.57 -12.84 1.25
CA MET A 108 -8.47 -12.53 2.68
C MET A 108 -9.65 -11.69 3.16
N ALA A 109 -10.14 -10.76 2.33
CA ALA A 109 -11.34 -9.97 2.60
C ALA A 109 -12.58 -10.87 2.73
N GLU A 110 -12.78 -11.80 1.79
CA GLU A 110 -13.86 -12.80 1.81
C GLU A 110 -13.83 -13.61 3.12
N ALA A 111 -12.68 -14.23 3.43
CA ALA A 111 -12.54 -15.05 4.63
C ALA A 111 -12.75 -14.29 5.95
N LEU A 112 -12.35 -13.02 6.00
CA LEU A 112 -12.52 -12.18 7.18
C LEU A 112 -13.93 -11.60 7.30
N GLN A 113 -14.58 -11.32 6.18
CA GLN A 113 -15.99 -10.93 6.15
C GLN A 113 -16.87 -12.06 6.69
N ASP A 114 -16.62 -13.31 6.29
CA ASP A 114 -17.36 -14.47 6.80
C ASP A 114 -17.25 -14.62 8.32
N ARG A 115 -16.08 -14.30 8.88
CA ARG A 115 -15.81 -14.47 10.31
C ARG A 115 -16.21 -13.26 11.16
N TYR A 116 -16.07 -12.05 10.62
CA TYR A 116 -16.17 -10.81 11.39
C TYR A 116 -17.24 -9.84 10.88
N GLY A 117 -17.81 -10.08 9.70
CA GLY A 117 -18.74 -9.17 9.02
C GLY A 117 -18.09 -7.82 8.74
N ASP A 118 -18.92 -6.78 8.70
CA ASP A 118 -18.51 -5.40 8.36
C ASP A 118 -17.57 -4.72 9.39
N ARG A 119 -17.15 -5.46 10.43
CA ARG A 119 -16.18 -5.01 11.43
C ARG A 119 -14.76 -4.94 10.90
N VAL A 120 -14.45 -5.70 9.85
CA VAL A 120 -13.09 -5.79 9.30
C VAL A 120 -13.11 -5.34 7.86
N GLN A 121 -12.27 -4.37 7.54
CA GLN A 121 -12.03 -3.93 6.17
C GLN A 121 -10.61 -4.32 5.78
N VAL A 122 -10.47 -4.98 4.64
CA VAL A 122 -9.18 -5.39 4.09
C VAL A 122 -8.90 -4.59 2.83
N ASP A 123 -7.70 -4.03 2.71
CA ASP A 123 -7.21 -3.39 1.48
C ASP A 123 -5.70 -3.62 1.37
N PHE A 124 -5.10 -3.23 0.25
CA PHE A 124 -3.66 -3.30 0.04
C PHE A 124 -3.10 -1.94 -0.36
N CYS A 125 -1.81 -1.74 -0.07
CA CYS A 125 -1.05 -0.60 -0.55
C CYS A 125 0.33 -1.00 -1.04
N MET A 126 0.84 -0.14 -1.92
CA MET A 126 2.20 -0.19 -2.40
C MET A 126 3.03 0.88 -1.70
N ARG A 127 4.26 0.52 -1.35
CA ARG A 127 5.24 1.47 -0.84
C ARG A 127 5.65 2.47 -1.92
N TYR A 128 5.89 1.97 -3.13
CA TYR A 128 6.21 2.73 -4.33
C TYR A 128 5.19 2.43 -5.44
N GLY A 129 4.64 3.47 -6.05
CA GLY A 129 3.55 3.36 -7.01
C GLY A 129 2.16 3.27 -6.37
N ASN A 130 1.20 2.75 -7.13
CA ASN A 130 -0.21 2.79 -6.77
C ASN A 130 -0.77 1.41 -6.38
N PRO A 131 -1.77 1.36 -5.47
CA PRO A 131 -2.26 2.47 -4.67
C PRO A 131 -1.31 2.82 -3.51
N SER A 132 -1.07 4.10 -3.27
CA SER A 132 -0.11 4.53 -2.22
C SER A 132 -0.61 4.20 -0.81
N THR A 133 0.32 4.02 0.13
CA THR A 133 0.00 3.83 1.55
C THR A 133 -0.86 4.97 2.09
N ALA A 134 -0.50 6.23 1.77
CA ALA A 134 -1.23 7.40 2.26
C ALA A 134 -2.67 7.46 1.75
N SER A 135 -2.91 7.17 0.47
CA SER A 135 -4.28 7.17 -0.09
C SER A 135 -5.15 6.10 0.54
N ARG A 136 -4.59 4.90 0.76
CA ARG A 136 -5.33 3.77 1.33
C ARG A 136 -5.62 3.94 2.81
N LEU A 137 -4.67 4.50 3.55
CA LEU A 137 -4.87 4.85 4.95
C LEU A 137 -5.99 5.88 5.12
N ARG A 138 -6.02 6.93 4.29
CA ARG A 138 -7.10 7.93 4.31
C ARG A 138 -8.46 7.29 4.02
N ALA A 139 -8.55 6.49 2.96
CA ALA A 139 -9.78 5.79 2.60
C ALA A 139 -10.27 4.86 3.73
N MET A 140 -9.38 4.16 4.42
CA MET A 140 -9.74 3.34 5.59
C MET A 140 -10.27 4.17 6.75
N VAL A 141 -9.61 5.30 7.07
CA VAL A 141 -10.06 6.21 8.14
C VAL A 141 -11.43 6.80 7.81
N GLU A 142 -11.63 7.25 6.58
CA GLU A 142 -12.93 7.76 6.08
C GLU A 142 -14.02 6.68 6.13
N ALA A 143 -13.68 5.42 5.90
CA ALA A 143 -14.59 4.28 6.02
C ALA A 143 -14.89 3.85 7.47
N GLY A 144 -14.33 4.54 8.47
CA GLY A 144 -14.57 4.30 9.89
C GLY A 144 -13.58 3.31 10.54
N CYS A 145 -12.48 2.98 9.87
CA CYS A 145 -11.42 2.18 10.50
C CYS A 145 -10.68 3.00 11.56
N ARG A 146 -10.84 2.62 12.83
CA ARG A 146 -10.18 3.29 13.97
C ARG A 146 -8.95 2.55 14.46
N ARG A 147 -8.83 1.28 14.09
CA ARG A 147 -7.64 0.45 14.33
C ARG A 147 -7.16 -0.05 13.00
N ILE A 148 -5.89 0.15 12.70
CA ILE A 148 -5.30 -0.27 11.43
C ILE A 148 -4.13 -1.19 11.71
N LEU A 149 -4.26 -2.45 11.28
CA LEU A 149 -3.18 -3.41 11.23
C LEU A 149 -2.43 -3.22 9.91
N PHE A 150 -1.21 -2.70 9.99
CA PHE A 150 -0.31 -2.67 8.85
C PHE A 150 0.39 -4.03 8.73
N PHE A 151 0.11 -4.76 7.65
CA PHE A 151 0.56 -6.14 7.48
C PHE A 151 1.53 -6.23 6.29
N PRO A 152 2.86 -6.23 6.52
CA PRO A 152 3.82 -6.38 5.45
C PRO A 152 3.77 -7.80 4.87
N LEU A 153 3.71 -7.92 3.54
CA LEU A 153 3.75 -9.20 2.82
C LEU A 153 5.17 -9.80 2.72
N TYR A 154 6.08 -9.33 3.56
CA TYR A 154 7.43 -9.87 3.73
C TYR A 154 7.49 -10.71 5.01
N PRO A 155 7.55 -12.05 4.92
CA PRO A 155 7.66 -12.91 6.10
C PRO A 155 8.94 -12.61 6.92
N HIS A 156 10.00 -12.17 6.25
CA HIS A 156 11.27 -11.81 6.84
C HIS A 156 11.40 -10.30 6.91
N TYR A 157 11.70 -9.79 8.11
CA TYR A 157 11.92 -8.36 8.32
C TYR A 157 13.23 -7.89 7.69
N ALA A 158 13.18 -6.76 6.98
CA ALA A 158 14.36 -5.98 6.62
C ALA A 158 14.06 -4.48 6.68
N GLY A 159 15.10 -3.68 6.99
CA GLY A 159 14.98 -2.21 7.08
C GLY A 159 14.57 -1.55 5.77
N ALA A 160 15.00 -2.11 4.64
CA ALA A 160 14.68 -1.62 3.31
C ALA A 160 13.32 -2.11 2.76
N THR A 161 12.57 -2.93 3.53
CA THR A 161 11.25 -3.44 3.13
C THR A 161 10.21 -3.18 4.22
N SER A 162 10.11 -4.05 5.22
CA SER A 162 9.04 -3.99 6.24
C SER A 162 9.07 -2.72 7.09
N ALA A 163 10.24 -2.07 7.19
CA ALA A 163 10.38 -0.86 7.98
C ALA A 163 10.08 0.43 7.20
N THR A 164 9.94 0.39 5.87
CA THR A 164 9.78 1.59 5.02
C THR A 164 8.40 2.21 5.14
#